data_AF-A0A7J4EIN9-F1
#
_entry.id   AF-A0A7J4EIN9-F1
#
_cell.length_a   1.000
_cell.length_b   1.000
_cell.length_c   1.000
_cell.angle_alpha   90.00
_cell.angle_beta   90.00
_cell.angle_gamma   90.00
#
_symmetry.space_group_name_H-M   'P 1'
#
loop_
_entity.id
_entity.type
_entity.pdbx_description
1 polymer ?
#
loop_
_entity_poly.entity_id
_entity_poly.type
_entity_poly.pdbx_seq_one_letter_code
_entity_poly.pdbx_strand_id
1 'polypeptide(L)' 'MSGTETLLPYLKEKKNSKQKPTIIVDSREANTAAKIVKGLREKDVTIKIEHLEKGDYILSDECAVERKTVKDFV' A
#
# COMPACT_ATOMS: atom_id res chain seq x y z
N MET A 1 25.36 4.19 -14.37
CA MET A 1 25.07 3.61 -13.04
C MET A 1 23.72 4.13 -12.59
N SER A 2 22.64 3.34 -12.75
CA SER A 2 21.41 3.51 -11.96
C SER A 2 20.53 2.30 -12.24
N GLY A 3 20.94 1.15 -11.72
CA GLY A 3 20.01 0.05 -11.52
C GLY A 3 19.11 0.48 -10.38
N THR A 4 17.83 0.67 -10.64
CA THR A 4 16.85 0.93 -9.59
C THR A 4 16.96 -0.17 -8.55
N GLU A 5 17.40 0.19 -7.34
CA GLU A 5 17.47 -0.70 -6.19
C GLU A 5 16.03 -1.01 -5.73
N THR A 6 15.37 -1.91 -6.46
CA THR A 6 14.03 -2.34 -6.13
C THR A 6 14.07 -3.42 -5.05
N LEU A 7 13.02 -3.50 -4.24
CA LEU A 7 12.85 -4.59 -3.27
C LEU A 7 12.44 -5.93 -3.93
N LEU A 8 12.32 -5.97 -5.27
CA LEU A 8 11.93 -7.16 -6.03
C LEU A 8 12.79 -8.40 -5.74
N PRO A 9 14.13 -8.30 -5.56
CA PRO A 9 14.96 -9.46 -5.24
C PRO A 9 14.67 -10.07 -3.86
N TYR A 10 14.03 -9.32 -2.96
CA TYR A 10 13.71 -9.74 -1.59
C TYR A 10 12.29 -10.32 -1.46
N LEU A 11 11.49 -10.32 -2.52
CA LEU A 11 10.26 -11.12 -2.60
C LEU A 11 10.63 -12.60 -2.73
N LYS A 12 11.17 -13.18 -1.66
CA LYS A 12 11.28 -14.62 -1.50
C LYS A 12 9.88 -15.14 -1.21
N GLU A 13 9.51 -16.18 -1.96
CA GLU A 13 8.24 -16.91 -1.94
C GLU A 13 7.17 -16.41 -2.91
N LYS A 14 6.89 -17.27 -3.91
CA LYS A 14 5.59 -17.30 -4.57
C LYS A 14 4.54 -17.62 -3.49
N LYS A 15 3.96 -16.60 -2.86
CA LYS A 15 2.71 -16.75 -2.12
C LYS A 15 1.76 -17.52 -3.04
N ASN A 16 1.16 -18.61 -2.53
CA ASN A 16 0.17 -19.41 -3.23
C ASN A 16 -0.70 -18.50 -4.09
N SER A 17 -0.67 -18.68 -5.42
CA SER A 17 -1.20 -17.77 -6.44
C SER A 17 -2.71 -17.51 -6.38
N LYS A 18 -3.38 -17.97 -5.33
CA LYS A 18 -4.82 -17.83 -5.09
C LYS A 18 -5.19 -16.77 -4.05
N GLN A 19 -4.27 -16.34 -3.18
CA GLN A 19 -4.60 -15.34 -2.16
C GLN A 19 -4.23 -13.94 -2.60
N LYS A 20 -5.26 -13.10 -2.77
CA LYS A 20 -5.12 -11.67 -3.04
C LYS A 20 -4.58 -10.99 -1.78
N PRO A 21 -3.57 -10.10 -1.90
CA PRO A 21 -3.12 -9.32 -0.75
C PRO A 21 -4.28 -8.44 -0.26
N THR A 22 -4.39 -8.30 1.06
CA THR A 22 -5.35 -7.38 1.68
C THR A 22 -4.59 -6.16 2.17
N ILE A 23 -5.04 -4.97 1.79
CA ILE A 23 -4.51 -3.70 2.29
C ILE A 23 -5.64 -3.00 3.03
N ILE A 24 -5.36 -2.57 4.26
CA ILE A 24 -6.27 -1.72 5.03
C ILE A 24 -5.86 -0.27 4.77
N VAL A 25 -6.80 0.55 4.32
CA VAL A 25 -6.59 1.95 3.95
C VAL A 25 -7.37 2.83 4.92
N ASP A 26 -6.71 3.86 5.44
CA ASP A 26 -7.37 4.85 6.27
C ASP A 26 -8.48 5.57 5.49
N SER A 27 -9.62 5.78 6.13
CA SER A 27 -10.80 6.41 5.51
C SER A 27 -10.53 7.84 5.03
N ARG A 28 -9.65 8.60 5.68
CA ARG A 28 -9.24 9.94 5.21
C ARG A 28 -8.44 9.82 3.93
N GLU A 29 -7.49 8.89 3.87
CA GLU A 29 -6.64 8.70 2.68
C GLU A 29 -7.41 8.10 1.50
N ALA A 30 -8.38 7.21 1.76
CA ALA A 30 -9.24 6.67 0.72
C ALA A 30 -10.03 7.78 -0.02
N ASN A 31 -10.37 8.86 0.68
CA ASN A 31 -11.07 10.02 0.13
C ASN A 31 -10.13 10.97 -0.63
N THR A 32 -8.95 11.27 -0.08
CA THR A 32 -7.99 12.22 -0.67
C THR A 32 -7.22 11.63 -1.85
N ALA A 33 -6.95 10.32 -1.84
CA ALA A 33 -6.11 9.62 -2.81
C ALA A 33 -6.87 8.53 -3.59
N ALA A 34 -8.08 8.86 -4.06
CA ALA A 34 -8.94 7.93 -4.81
C ALA A 34 -8.25 7.24 -6.02
N LYS A 35 -7.28 7.92 -6.66
CA LYS A 35 -6.48 7.33 -7.76
C LYS A 35 -5.62 6.15 -7.31
N ILE A 36 -5.06 6.20 -6.09
CA ILE A 36 -4.25 5.12 -5.52
C ILE A 36 -5.13 3.93 -5.21
N VAL A 37 -6.26 4.16 -4.54
CA VAL A 37 -7.25 3.11 -4.24
C VAL A 37 -7.72 2.43 -5.52
N LYS A 38 -8.00 3.20 -6.57
CA LYS A 38 -8.36 2.65 -7.89
C LYS A 38 -7.24 1.78 -8.47
N GLY A 39 -6.01 2.28 -8.49
CA GLY A 39 -4.85 1.52 -8.99
C GLY A 39 -4.57 0.24 -8.20
N LEU A 40 -4.83 0.23 -6.89
CA LEU A 40 -4.74 -0.99 -6.08
C LEU A 40 -5.82 -2.01 -6.46
N ARG A 41 -7.06 -1.58 -6.71
CA ARG A 41 -8.14 -2.48 -7.18
C ARG A 41 -7.83 -3.10 -8.54
N GLU A 42 -7.25 -2.31 -9.45
CA GLU A 42 -6.83 -2.79 -10.78
C GLU A 42 -5.70 -3.84 -10.71
N LYS A 43 -4.93 -3.86 -9.61
CA LYS A 43 -3.88 -4.85 -9.35
C LYS A 43 -4.38 -6.09 -8.60
N ASP A 44 -5.69 -6.29 -8.54
CA ASP A 44 -6.33 -7.45 -7.91
C ASP A 44 -6.04 -7.58 -6.40
N VAL A 45 -5.94 -6.43 -5.70
CA VAL A 45 -5.79 -6.35 -4.25
C VAL A 45 -7.15 -6.24 -3.57
N THR A 46 -7.33 -6.92 -2.44
CA THR A 46 -8.49 -6.72 -1.56
C THR A 46 -8.28 -5.46 -0.72
N ILE A 47 -9.17 -4.49 -0.83
CA ILE A 47 -9.09 -3.24 -0.09
C ILE A 47 -10.13 -3.23 1.02
N LYS A 48 -9.69 -2.98 2.25
CA LYS A 48 -10.57 -2.64 3.39
C LYS A 48 -10.39 -1.17 3.73
N ILE A 49 -11.48 -0.43 3.83
CA ILE A 49 -11.44 0.97 4.26
C ILE A 49 -11.89 0.99 5.71
N GLU A 50 -11.01 1.45 6.60
CA GLU A 50 -11.23 1.51 8.04
C GLU A 50 -10.74 2.86 8.58
N HIS A 51 -11.21 3.24 9.76
CA HIS A 51 -10.62 4.40 10.44
C HIS A 51 -9.41 3.91 11.24
N LEU A 52 -8.22 4.35 10.86
CA LEU A 52 -6.97 3.93 11.49
C LEU A 52 -6.52 4.96 12.52
N GLU A 53 -6.09 4.49 13.69
CA GLU A 53 -5.50 5.37 14.70
C GLU A 53 -4.21 6.02 14.20
N LYS A 54 -3.42 5.29 13.38
CA LYS A 54 -2.13 5.73 12.83
C LYS A 54 -1.88 5.12 11.45
N GLY A 55 -1.22 5.89 10.59
CA GLY A 55 -0.81 5.49 9.25
C GLY A 55 -1.93 5.56 8.21
N ASP A 56 -1.53 5.60 6.93
CA ASP A 56 -2.46 5.70 5.80
C ASP A 56 -2.79 4.34 5.18
N TYR A 57 -1.82 3.42 5.13
CA TYR A 57 -1.96 2.09 4.55
C TYR A 57 -1.29 1.03 5.43
N ILE A 58 -2.02 -0.01 5.82
CA ILE A 58 -1.46 -1.18 6.52
C ILE A 58 -1.35 -2.33 5.54
N LEU A 59 -0.12 -2.83 5.34
CA LEU A 59 0.20 -3.92 4.42
C LEU A 59 0.30 -5.27 5.14
N SER A 60 0.74 -5.24 6.40
CA SER A 60 0.82 -6.38 7.31
C SER A 60 0.91 -5.89 8.75
N ASP A 61 0.99 -6.81 9.69
CA ASP A 61 1.33 -6.58 11.10
C ASP A 61 2.68 -5.86 11.30
N GLU A 62 3.64 -6.10 10.42
CA GLU A 62 4.99 -5.53 10.52
C GLU A 62 5.22 -4.31 9.60
N CYS A 63 4.27 -3.96 8.74
CA CYS A 63 4.49 -2.93 7.73
C CYS A 63 3.27 -2.04 7.50
N ALA A 64 3.47 -0.75 7.73
CA ALA A 64 2.58 0.33 7.34
C ALA A 64 3.30 1.32 6.42
N VAL A 65 2.54 2.01 5.58
CA VAL A 65 3.01 3.05 4.65
C VAL A 65 2.25 4.34 4.92
N GLU A 66 3.01 5.43 5.01
CA GLU A 66 2.51 6.79 5.11
C GLU A 66 2.72 7.50 3.76
N ARG A 67 1.69 8.18 3.26
CA ARG A 67 1.78 8.98 2.04
C ARG A 67 1.92 10.46 2.41
N LYS A 68 3.03 11.06 1.98
CA LYS A 68 3.33 12.49 2.13
C LYS A 68 3.56 13.10 0.76
N THR A 69 3.04 14.29 0.50
CA THR A 69 3.56 15.08 -0.64
C THR A 69 4.89 15.71 -0.24
N VAL A 70 5.70 16.13 -1.23
CA VAL A 70 6.96 16.82 -0.95
C VAL A 70 6.76 18.04 -0.05
N LYS A 71 5.64 18.77 -0.23
CA LYS A 71 5.34 19.96 0.57
C LYS A 71 4.95 19.63 2.02
N ASP A 72 4.39 18.44 2.26
CA ASP A 72 4.00 17.99 3.60
C ASP A 72 5.18 17.38 4.37
N PHE A 73 6.28 17.09 3.67
CA PHE A 73 7.47 16.45 4.23
C PHE A 73 8.59 17.44 4.57
N VAL A 74 8.68 18.56 3.85
CA VAL A 74 9.72 19.60 4.01
C VAL A 74 9.30 20.63 5.06
#